data_AF-A0A0S8JUM9-F1
#
_entry.id   AF-A0A0S8JUM9-F1
#
_cell.length_a   1.000
_cell.length_b   1.000
_cell.length_c   1.000
_cell.angle_alpha   90.00
_cell.angle_beta   90.00
_cell.angle_gamma   90.00
#
_symmetry.space_group_name_H-M   'P 1'
#
loop_
_entity.id
_entity.type
_entity.pdbx_description
1 polymer ?
#
loop_
_entity_poly.entity_id
_entity_poly.type
_entity_poly.pdbx_seq_one_letter_code
_entity_poly.pdbx_strand_id
1 'polypeptide(L)'
;MNHCHKKLFCLFLPALFLTFTSFSQKVPEAWLKSEFILLLTSYVTWPEETELDTFRIGILGADKVYSMLGMKADLQTLKNKPVSVEHFRRIRDVHPVQVLFLGDDKQAALKRVFKRFKDEPVLIITDSATNYDYTMLNLLSKGMAGKPFEVNKANIENAGLSLSYEILYFGGREDDLRLVVRESERLREELVSNLDSLQHELSNRLEELAEISLSLEQRTAEINNLNNAIDQHTEQLSNLSEDVNLKQMDLEDKIRLLGSQEKRIQQKEQEIIEMNQRISEKEKEISEQMKILDEGTRTREAQQAMIEEQEARIKIQSDQIEQQKLLLGFFIILSLLILTMIFL
;
A
#
# COMPACT_ATOMS: atom_id res chain seq x y z
N MET A 1 87.78 28.99 62.09
CA MET A 1 87.84 29.49 60.69
C MET A 1 88.70 28.50 59.91
N ASN A 2 88.32 27.78 58.86
CA ASN A 2 87.20 27.82 57.91
C ASN A 2 86.99 26.36 57.42
N HIS A 3 85.79 25.77 57.56
CA HIS A 3 84.77 25.61 56.50
C HIS A 3 85.26 24.97 55.18
N CYS A 4 84.75 23.77 54.88
CA CYS A 4 84.30 23.46 53.53
C CYS A 4 83.16 22.41 53.57
N HIS A 5 81.98 22.83 53.16
CA HIS A 5 80.78 22.00 52.99
C HIS A 5 80.76 21.29 51.63
N LYS A 6 79.91 20.26 51.57
CA LYS A 6 79.09 19.76 50.44
C LYS A 6 79.54 18.43 49.83
N LYS A 7 78.72 17.38 50.05
CA LYS A 7 77.84 16.72 49.06
C LYS A 7 77.23 15.47 49.75
N LEU A 8 75.91 15.38 49.92
CA LEU A 8 74.87 15.02 48.94
C LEU A 8 74.64 13.49 48.88
N PHE A 9 73.37 13.13 49.08
CA PHE A 9 72.65 12.02 48.43
C PHE A 9 72.64 10.62 49.07
N CYS A 10 71.43 10.25 49.52
CA CYS A 10 70.81 8.94 49.38
C CYS A 10 71.58 7.71 49.89
N LEU A 11 71.38 7.40 51.19
CA LEU A 11 71.46 6.03 51.71
C LEU A 11 70.29 5.23 51.12
N PHE A 12 70.48 4.75 49.89
CA PHE A 12 69.58 3.86 49.19
C PHE A 12 69.88 2.41 49.61
N LEU A 13 68.88 1.81 50.26
CA LEU A 13 68.56 0.39 50.38
C LEU A 13 69.49 -0.60 49.59
N PRO A 14 70.32 -1.41 50.26
CA PRO A 14 70.93 -2.57 49.61
C PRO A 14 70.50 -3.87 50.32
N ALA A 15 69.35 -4.43 49.96
CA ALA A 15 68.98 -5.80 50.36
C ALA A 15 67.77 -6.35 49.58
N LEU A 16 67.74 -6.24 48.25
CA LEU A 16 66.80 -7.05 47.46
C LEU A 16 67.30 -7.30 46.04
N PHE A 17 68.48 -7.91 45.93
CA PHE A 17 68.85 -8.68 44.74
C PHE A 17 68.86 -10.17 45.12
N LEU A 18 67.69 -10.70 45.49
CA LEU A 18 67.44 -12.12 45.26
C LEU A 18 67.22 -12.27 43.76
N THR A 19 68.25 -12.77 43.09
CA THR A 19 68.18 -13.26 41.73
C THR A 19 67.12 -14.37 41.67
N PHE A 20 65.92 -14.02 41.23
CA PHE A 20 64.94 -14.99 40.75
C PHE A 20 65.53 -15.66 39.51
N THR A 21 66.29 -16.73 39.74
CA THR A 21 66.58 -17.71 38.69
C THR A 21 65.26 -18.41 38.40
N SER A 22 64.54 -17.88 37.41
CA SER A 22 63.38 -18.55 36.85
C SER A 22 63.89 -19.81 36.17
N PHE A 23 63.79 -20.95 36.84
CA PHE A 23 63.93 -22.25 36.19
C PHE A 23 62.77 -22.36 35.18
N SER A 24 63.07 -22.12 33.90
CA SER A 24 62.18 -22.51 32.82
C SER A 24 62.05 -24.03 32.85
N GLN A 25 60.98 -24.54 33.48
CA GLN A 25 60.65 -25.95 33.41
C GLN A 25 60.26 -26.24 31.96
N LYS A 26 61.16 -26.89 31.21
CA LYS A 26 60.84 -27.40 29.89
C LYS A 26 59.68 -28.39 30.05
N VAL A 27 58.54 -28.08 29.42
CA VAL A 27 57.39 -28.99 29.36
C VAL A 27 57.88 -30.37 28.90
N PRO A 28 57.64 -31.44 29.67
CA PRO A 28 58.09 -32.78 29.32
C PRO A 28 57.56 -33.19 27.95
N GLU A 29 58.41 -33.77 27.11
CA GLU A 29 58.04 -34.17 25.75
C GLU A 29 56.89 -35.18 25.71
N ALA A 30 56.88 -36.13 26.64
CA ALA A 30 55.79 -37.10 26.78
C ALA A 30 54.45 -36.44 27.11
N TRP A 31 54.45 -35.34 27.87
CA TRP A 31 53.24 -34.58 28.16
C TRP A 31 52.70 -33.93 26.88
N LEU A 32 53.59 -33.30 26.09
CA LEU A 32 53.21 -32.66 24.82
C LEU A 32 52.69 -33.68 23.79
N LYS A 33 53.36 -34.84 23.67
CA LYS A 33 52.90 -35.93 22.79
C LYS A 33 51.53 -36.44 23.21
N SER A 34 51.27 -36.56 24.51
CA SER A 34 49.95 -36.96 25.02
C SER A 34 48.85 -35.93 24.68
N GLU A 35 49.16 -34.64 24.78
CA GLU A 35 48.24 -33.57 24.34
C GLU A 35 47.96 -33.66 22.84
N PHE A 36 48.99 -33.84 22.01
CA PHE A 36 48.78 -33.98 20.56
C PHE A 36 47.97 -35.21 20.20
N ILE A 37 48.17 -36.36 20.87
CA ILE A 37 47.34 -37.55 20.64
C ILE A 37 45.86 -37.21 20.84
N LEU A 38 45.52 -36.54 21.95
CA LEU A 38 44.13 -36.18 22.27
C LEU A 38 43.57 -35.11 21.31
N LEU A 39 44.34 -34.06 21.05
CA LEU A 39 43.97 -32.97 20.14
C LEU A 39 43.70 -33.51 18.73
N LEU A 40 44.63 -34.26 18.15
CA LEU A 40 44.47 -34.75 16.78
C LEU A 40 43.34 -35.77 16.68
N THR A 41 43.13 -36.59 17.71
CA THR A 41 41.99 -37.49 17.80
C THR A 41 40.65 -36.75 17.75
N SER A 42 40.57 -35.52 18.27
CA SER A 42 39.33 -34.73 18.24
C SER A 42 38.90 -34.31 16.82
N TYR A 43 39.85 -34.23 15.87
CA TYR A 43 39.59 -33.87 14.47
C TYR A 43 39.30 -35.08 13.56
N VAL A 44 39.33 -36.29 14.11
CA VAL A 44 39.04 -37.54 13.38
C VAL A 44 37.69 -38.08 13.85
N THR A 45 36.91 -38.65 12.95
CA THR A 45 35.63 -39.29 13.26
C THR A 45 35.65 -40.75 12.85
N TRP A 46 35.21 -41.62 13.76
CA TRP A 46 35.11 -43.06 13.55
C TRP A 46 33.71 -43.47 13.05
N PRO A 47 33.59 -44.57 12.28
CA PRO A 47 32.30 -45.21 12.08
C PRO A 47 31.74 -45.66 13.43
N GLU A 48 30.42 -45.52 13.61
CA GLU A 48 29.71 -45.95 14.84
C GLU A 48 30.24 -45.29 16.15
N GLU A 49 30.89 -44.13 16.07
CA GLU A 49 31.47 -43.40 17.23
C GLU A 49 30.44 -43.18 18.35
N THR A 50 29.18 -42.97 18.00
CA THR A 50 28.08 -42.76 18.95
C THR A 50 27.81 -43.98 19.83
N GLU A 51 28.04 -45.18 19.30
CA GLU A 51 27.77 -46.46 19.95
C GLU A 51 28.89 -46.90 20.91
N LEU A 52 30.05 -46.22 20.85
CA LEU A 52 31.16 -46.50 21.75
C LEU A 52 30.77 -46.22 23.20
N ASP A 53 31.07 -47.16 24.09
CA ASP A 53 30.94 -47.03 25.54
C ASP A 53 32.17 -46.35 26.16
N THR A 54 33.35 -46.62 25.60
CA THR A 54 34.65 -46.13 26.04
C THR A 54 35.55 -45.91 24.83
N PHE A 55 36.30 -44.83 24.83
CA PHE A 55 37.27 -44.51 23.79
C PHE A 55 38.63 -45.12 24.14
N ARG A 56 39.07 -46.14 23.41
CA ARG A 56 40.29 -46.91 23.70
C ARG A 56 41.49 -46.35 22.92
N ILE A 57 42.55 -46.03 23.65
CA ILE A 57 43.84 -45.59 23.12
C ILE A 57 44.92 -46.60 23.47
N GLY A 58 45.43 -47.31 22.47
CA GLY A 58 46.55 -48.22 22.60
C GLY A 58 47.88 -47.51 22.42
N ILE A 59 48.85 -47.81 23.29
CA ILE A 59 50.22 -47.31 23.22
C ILE A 59 51.17 -48.47 23.00
N LEU A 60 51.81 -48.56 21.82
CA LEU A 60 52.83 -49.56 21.52
C LEU A 60 54.22 -48.97 21.72
N GLY A 61 54.90 -49.35 22.81
CA GLY A 61 56.18 -48.75 23.22
C GLY A 61 55.99 -47.50 24.11
N ALA A 62 56.85 -46.49 23.95
CA ALA A 62 56.72 -45.16 24.56
C ALA A 62 56.19 -45.10 26.01
N ASP A 63 56.84 -45.80 26.96
CA ASP A 63 56.37 -45.93 28.35
C ASP A 63 56.00 -44.60 29.02
N LYS A 64 56.78 -43.54 28.76
CA LYS A 64 56.53 -42.21 29.34
C LYS A 64 55.24 -41.58 28.79
N VAL A 65 54.93 -41.79 27.51
CA VAL A 65 53.68 -41.30 26.90
C VAL A 65 52.50 -42.09 27.47
N TYR A 66 52.63 -43.41 27.61
CA TYR A 66 51.62 -44.23 28.28
C TYR A 66 51.29 -43.73 29.69
N SER A 67 52.31 -43.50 30.54
CA SER A 67 52.09 -42.98 31.89
C SER A 67 51.41 -41.61 31.91
N MET A 68 51.81 -40.69 31.02
CA MET A 68 51.22 -39.36 30.95
C MET A 68 49.76 -39.40 30.44
N LEU A 69 49.49 -40.20 29.41
CA LEU A 69 48.15 -40.30 28.84
C LEU A 69 47.19 -41.01 29.79
N GLY A 70 47.65 -42.02 30.53
CA GLY A 70 46.86 -42.67 31.58
C GLY A 70 46.37 -41.69 32.64
N MET A 71 47.27 -40.85 33.17
CA MET A 71 46.88 -39.81 34.15
C MET A 71 45.89 -38.79 33.58
N LYS A 72 45.94 -38.52 32.27
CA LYS A 72 45.00 -37.60 31.60
C LYS A 72 43.65 -38.25 31.37
N ALA A 73 43.63 -39.52 30.97
CA ALA A 73 42.43 -40.28 30.70
C ALA A 73 41.51 -40.39 31.92
N ASP A 74 42.08 -40.43 33.12
CA ASP A 74 41.33 -40.44 34.39
C ASP A 74 40.62 -39.11 34.68
N LEU A 75 41.06 -38.01 34.07
CA LEU A 75 40.61 -36.65 34.42
C LEU A 75 39.70 -36.01 33.38
N GLN A 76 39.60 -36.58 32.17
CA GLN A 76 38.84 -35.98 31.08
C GLN A 76 38.19 -37.03 30.17
N THR A 77 37.09 -36.64 29.56
CA THR A 77 36.46 -37.40 28.48
C THR A 77 36.99 -36.99 27.12
N LEU A 78 36.99 -37.90 26.16
CA LEU A 78 37.25 -37.59 24.75
C LEU A 78 35.98 -37.90 23.96
N LYS A 79 35.51 -36.94 23.15
CA LYS A 79 34.26 -37.09 22.36
C LYS A 79 33.06 -37.53 23.22
N ASN A 80 32.96 -36.98 24.44
CA ASN A 80 31.95 -37.30 25.44
C ASN A 80 31.93 -38.77 25.91
N LYS A 81 33.03 -39.50 25.75
CA LYS A 81 33.21 -40.87 26.23
C LYS A 81 34.37 -40.94 27.26
N PRO A 82 34.29 -41.83 28.26
CA PRO A 82 35.44 -42.17 29.10
C PRO A 82 36.61 -42.65 28.23
N VAL A 83 37.84 -42.34 28.63
CA VAL A 83 39.04 -42.76 27.90
C VAL A 83 39.69 -43.93 28.63
N SER A 84 40.01 -45.00 27.90
CA SER A 84 40.82 -46.11 28.40
C SER A 84 42.16 -46.13 27.66
N VAL A 85 43.26 -46.22 28.40
CA VAL A 85 44.61 -46.26 27.83
C VAL A 85 45.25 -47.61 28.10
N GLU A 86 45.71 -48.27 27.06
CA GLU A 86 46.24 -49.63 27.12
C GLU A 86 47.69 -49.67 26.63
N HIS A 87 48.57 -50.39 27.35
CA HIS A 87 49.98 -50.48 27.00
C HIS A 87 50.33 -51.82 26.35
N PHE A 88 50.80 -51.76 25.12
CA PHE A 88 51.26 -52.92 24.37
C PHE A 88 52.79 -52.92 24.28
N ARG A 89 53.42 -54.03 24.66
CA ARG A 89 54.87 -54.22 24.50
C ARG A 89 55.23 -54.94 23.20
N ARG A 90 54.30 -55.72 22.63
CA ARG A 90 54.52 -56.51 21.41
C ARG A 90 53.35 -56.33 20.45
N ILE A 91 53.66 -56.27 19.15
CA ILE A 91 52.66 -56.07 18.08
C ILE A 91 51.55 -57.13 18.12
N ARG A 92 51.90 -58.38 18.48
CA ARG A 92 50.95 -59.50 18.52
C ARG A 92 49.85 -59.32 19.57
N ASP A 93 50.12 -58.56 20.62
CA ASP A 93 49.19 -58.34 21.73
C ASP A 93 48.20 -57.21 21.42
N VAL A 94 48.49 -56.39 20.40
CA VAL A 94 47.63 -55.28 19.97
C VAL A 94 46.35 -55.85 19.37
N HIS A 95 45.22 -55.52 19.98
CA HIS A 95 43.87 -55.73 19.43
C HIS A 95 43.32 -54.40 18.89
N PRO A 96 42.19 -54.41 18.17
CA PRO A 96 41.58 -53.18 17.67
C PRO A 96 41.25 -52.21 18.81
N VAL A 97 41.63 -50.95 18.62
CA VAL A 97 41.42 -49.79 19.49
C VAL A 97 41.11 -48.58 18.61
N GLN A 98 40.48 -47.52 19.10
CA GLN A 98 40.18 -46.36 18.26
C GLN A 98 41.47 -45.65 17.81
N VAL A 99 42.43 -45.50 18.72
CA VAL A 99 43.72 -44.85 18.43
C VAL A 99 44.86 -45.77 18.83
N LEU A 100 45.80 -46.01 17.93
CA LEU A 100 47.04 -46.72 18.22
C LEU A 100 48.23 -45.77 18.04
N PHE A 101 48.86 -45.41 19.15
CA PHE A 101 50.11 -44.66 19.15
C PHE A 101 51.31 -45.60 19.07
N LEU A 102 52.20 -45.36 18.11
CA LEU A 102 53.47 -46.07 17.96
C LEU A 102 54.64 -45.18 18.38
N GLY A 103 55.33 -45.60 19.45
CA GLY A 103 56.54 -44.93 19.91
C GLY A 103 57.70 -45.02 18.93
N ASP A 104 58.62 -44.06 19.02
CA ASP A 104 59.87 -44.02 18.26
C ASP A 104 60.77 -45.24 18.54
N ASP A 105 60.66 -45.82 19.72
CA ASP A 105 61.30 -47.06 20.14
C ASP A 105 60.72 -48.33 19.46
N LYS A 106 59.70 -48.16 18.59
CA LYS A 106 59.03 -49.24 17.85
C LYS A 106 58.96 -49.01 16.34
N GLN A 107 59.79 -48.15 15.75
CA GLN A 107 59.76 -47.87 14.30
C GLN A 107 59.92 -49.11 13.39
N ALA A 108 60.74 -50.08 13.81
CA ALA A 108 60.89 -51.34 13.07
C ALA A 108 59.57 -52.13 12.93
N ALA A 109 58.59 -51.86 13.78
CA ALA A 109 57.26 -52.42 13.74
C ALA A 109 56.30 -51.70 12.80
N LEU A 110 56.58 -50.44 12.42
CA LEU A 110 55.63 -49.52 11.76
C LEU A 110 54.92 -50.14 10.58
N LYS A 111 55.66 -50.65 9.60
CA LYS A 111 55.08 -51.28 8.40
C LYS A 111 54.17 -52.46 8.72
N ARG A 112 54.51 -53.24 9.76
CA ARG A 112 53.73 -54.41 10.18
C ARG A 112 52.45 -53.99 10.91
N VAL A 113 52.55 -52.98 11.76
CA VAL A 113 51.41 -52.38 12.46
C VAL A 113 50.44 -51.78 11.44
N PHE A 114 50.94 -50.92 10.55
CA PHE A 114 50.13 -50.30 9.50
C PHE A 114 49.42 -51.34 8.64
N LYS A 115 50.13 -52.34 8.11
CA LYS A 115 49.51 -53.40 7.29
C LYS A 115 48.43 -54.20 8.01
N ARG A 116 48.51 -54.32 9.34
CA ARG A 116 47.52 -55.05 10.12
C ARG A 116 46.22 -54.26 10.27
N PHE A 117 46.32 -52.94 10.43
CA PHE A 117 45.18 -52.10 10.81
C PHE A 117 44.75 -51.09 9.73
N LYS A 118 45.40 -51.04 8.56
CA LYS A 118 45.13 -50.06 7.50
C LYS A 118 43.70 -50.07 6.94
N ASP A 119 42.98 -51.18 7.06
CA ASP A 119 41.61 -51.35 6.58
C ASP A 119 40.61 -51.47 7.75
N GLU A 120 41.06 -51.20 8.98
CA GLU A 120 40.23 -51.19 10.19
C GLU A 120 40.10 -49.74 10.68
N PRO A 121 39.00 -49.37 11.37
CA PRO A 121 38.80 -48.02 11.89
C PRO A 121 39.68 -47.74 13.12
N VAL A 122 41.00 -47.80 12.92
CA VAL A 122 42.06 -47.58 13.91
C VAL A 122 42.95 -46.44 13.40
N LEU A 123 42.94 -45.31 14.11
CA LEU A 123 43.82 -44.19 13.79
C LEU A 123 45.24 -44.49 14.28
N ILE A 124 46.20 -44.54 13.36
CA ILE A 124 47.61 -44.76 13.68
C ILE A 124 48.33 -43.43 13.83
N ILE A 125 48.76 -43.13 15.06
CA ILE A 125 49.58 -41.95 15.36
C ILE A 125 51.01 -42.41 15.61
N THR A 126 51.98 -41.87 14.88
CA THR A 126 53.39 -42.26 15.02
C THR A 126 54.23 -41.17 15.63
N ASP A 127 55.26 -41.57 16.37
CA ASP A 127 56.27 -40.67 16.89
C ASP A 127 57.49 -40.65 15.95
N SER A 128 57.66 -39.54 15.22
CA SER A 128 58.83 -39.29 14.38
C SER A 128 59.11 -40.39 13.35
N ALA A 129 58.06 -40.96 12.76
CA ALA A 129 58.18 -41.97 11.70
C ALA A 129 58.94 -41.44 10.49
N THR A 130 59.83 -42.28 9.98
CA THR A 130 60.68 -41.95 8.82
C THR A 130 60.06 -42.33 7.49
N ASN A 131 59.04 -43.21 7.50
CA ASN A 131 58.36 -43.66 6.29
C ASN A 131 56.88 -43.27 6.33
N TYR A 132 56.57 -42.19 5.61
CA TYR A 132 55.25 -41.57 5.54
C TYR A 132 54.14 -42.49 4.98
N ASP A 133 54.49 -43.42 4.08
CA ASP A 133 53.52 -44.33 3.43
C ASP A 133 52.79 -45.22 4.44
N TYR A 134 53.39 -45.43 5.62
CA TYR A 134 52.84 -46.26 6.70
C TYR A 134 52.33 -45.45 7.89
N THR A 135 52.12 -44.14 7.71
CA THR A 135 51.59 -43.24 8.75
C THR A 135 50.20 -42.75 8.38
N MET A 136 49.37 -42.46 9.38
CA MET A 136 48.14 -41.68 9.21
C MET A 136 48.35 -40.28 9.77
N LEU A 137 48.80 -40.19 11.03
CA LEU A 137 49.29 -38.96 11.63
C LEU A 137 50.70 -39.20 12.17
N ASN A 138 51.63 -38.30 11.89
CA ASN A 138 53.01 -38.44 12.34
C ASN A 138 53.43 -37.21 13.15
N LEU A 139 53.65 -37.38 14.46
CA LEU A 139 54.18 -36.31 15.31
C LEU A 139 55.67 -36.11 15.00
N LEU A 140 56.07 -34.86 14.74
CA LEU A 140 57.45 -34.55 14.37
C LEU A 140 58.28 -34.16 15.60
N SER A 141 59.54 -34.62 15.65
CA SER A 141 60.49 -34.25 16.70
C SER A 141 60.74 -32.73 16.75
N LYS A 142 61.05 -32.20 17.95
CA LYS A 142 61.43 -30.79 18.16
C LYS A 142 62.68 -30.45 17.34
N GLY A 143 62.47 -29.77 16.21
CA GLY A 143 63.52 -29.39 15.26
C GLY A 143 63.00 -29.11 13.84
N MET A 144 61.82 -29.63 13.48
CA MET A 144 61.19 -29.34 12.18
C MET A 144 60.37 -28.05 12.22
N ALA A 145 61.02 -26.91 11.96
CA ALA A 145 60.44 -25.64 11.48
C ALA A 145 59.07 -25.18 12.05
N GLY A 146 58.72 -25.54 13.29
CA GLY A 146 57.42 -25.21 13.89
C GLY A 146 56.23 -26.05 13.38
N LYS A 147 56.44 -27.11 12.58
CA LYS A 147 55.39 -28.04 12.16
C LYS A 147 55.30 -29.19 13.17
N PRO A 148 54.22 -29.31 13.96
CA PRO A 148 54.14 -30.31 15.02
C PRO A 148 53.82 -31.73 14.51
N PHE A 149 53.20 -31.85 13.33
CA PHE A 149 52.81 -33.14 12.76
C PHE A 149 52.64 -33.08 11.23
N GLU A 150 52.63 -34.26 10.62
CA GLU A 150 52.20 -34.51 9.24
C GLU A 150 50.93 -35.35 9.21
N VAL A 151 50.15 -35.21 8.13
CA VAL A 151 48.87 -35.87 7.94
C VAL A 151 48.86 -36.60 6.62
N ASN A 152 48.62 -37.91 6.65
CA ASN A 152 48.33 -38.71 5.48
C ASN A 152 46.83 -38.99 5.39
N LYS A 153 46.10 -38.02 4.80
CA LYS A 153 44.65 -38.08 4.66
C LYS A 153 44.17 -39.34 3.93
N ALA A 154 44.87 -39.76 2.88
CA ALA A 154 44.51 -40.95 2.13
C ALA A 154 44.52 -42.21 3.00
N ASN A 155 45.54 -42.38 3.87
CA ASN A 155 45.59 -43.51 4.79
C ASN A 155 44.49 -43.45 5.86
N ILE A 156 44.10 -42.25 6.32
CA ILE A 156 43.00 -42.07 7.28
C ILE A 156 41.66 -42.45 6.64
N GLU A 157 41.38 -41.96 5.43
CA GLU A 157 40.14 -42.27 4.72
C GLU A 157 40.04 -43.74 4.30
N ASN A 158 41.16 -44.36 3.91
CA ASN A 158 41.21 -45.79 3.57
C ASN A 158 40.87 -46.70 4.77
N ALA A 159 41.14 -46.24 6.00
CA ALA A 159 40.76 -46.92 7.24
C ALA A 159 39.27 -46.72 7.61
N GLY A 160 38.50 -46.02 6.77
CA GLY A 160 37.09 -45.71 7.02
C GLY A 160 36.89 -44.56 8.01
N LEU A 161 37.91 -43.76 8.29
CA LEU A 161 37.86 -42.60 9.19
C LEU A 161 37.64 -41.31 8.39
N SER A 162 36.94 -40.35 8.98
CA SER A 162 36.79 -39.00 8.42
C SER A 162 37.70 -38.01 9.13
N LEU A 163 38.31 -37.07 8.39
CA LEU A 163 39.24 -36.07 8.90
C LEU A 163 38.70 -34.66 8.66
N SER A 164 38.58 -33.85 9.72
CA SER A 164 38.25 -32.43 9.58
C SER A 164 39.39 -31.65 8.90
N TYR A 165 39.05 -30.79 7.94
CA TYR A 165 40.00 -29.88 7.30
C TYR A 165 40.61 -28.87 8.28
N GLU A 166 39.96 -28.63 9.42
CA GLU A 166 40.44 -27.71 10.45
C GLU A 166 41.78 -28.15 11.06
N ILE A 167 42.08 -29.45 11.02
CA ILE A 167 43.36 -29.98 11.49
C ILE A 167 44.55 -29.36 10.73
N LEU A 168 44.34 -28.96 9.47
CA LEU A 168 45.37 -28.38 8.60
C LEU A 168 45.80 -26.98 9.05
N TYR A 169 45.01 -26.29 9.88
CA TYR A 169 45.42 -25.03 10.52
C TYR A 169 46.53 -25.23 11.56
N PHE A 170 46.64 -26.43 12.14
CA PHE A 170 47.58 -26.72 13.23
C PHE A 170 48.81 -27.50 12.77
N GLY A 171 48.78 -28.09 11.58
CA GLY A 171 49.88 -28.87 11.01
C GLY A 171 49.44 -29.64 9.75
N GLY A 172 50.40 -30.24 9.03
CA GLY A 172 50.14 -30.83 7.70
C GLY A 172 51.29 -30.53 6.72
N ARG A 173 51.22 -31.12 5.53
CA ARG A 173 52.23 -30.89 4.49
C ARG A 173 51.93 -29.60 3.73
N GLU A 174 52.95 -29.00 3.15
CA GLU A 174 52.86 -27.73 2.42
C GLU A 174 51.80 -27.74 1.31
N ASP A 175 51.65 -28.87 0.61
CA ASP A 175 50.65 -29.01 -0.45
C ASP A 175 49.20 -28.97 0.06
N ASP A 176 48.95 -29.45 1.29
CA ASP A 176 47.62 -29.48 1.90
C ASP A 176 47.20 -28.07 2.35
N LEU A 177 48.14 -27.28 2.87
CA LEU A 177 47.90 -25.88 3.23
C LEU A 177 47.57 -25.03 2.00
N ARG A 178 48.21 -25.29 0.85
CA ARG A 178 47.94 -24.58 -0.41
C ARG A 178 46.50 -24.78 -0.90
N LEU A 179 45.91 -25.95 -0.66
CA LEU A 179 44.51 -26.21 -1.01
C LEU A 179 43.55 -25.35 -0.19
N VAL A 180 43.78 -25.24 1.12
CA VAL A 180 42.97 -24.40 2.02
C VAL A 180 43.03 -22.93 1.60
N VAL A 181 44.23 -22.43 1.30
CA VAL A 181 44.41 -21.05 0.83
C VAL A 181 43.64 -20.82 -0.47
N ARG A 182 43.78 -21.70 -1.47
CA ARG A 182 43.08 -21.56 -2.75
C ARG A 182 41.55 -21.56 -2.59
N GLU A 183 40.98 -22.47 -1.80
CA GLU A 183 39.53 -22.47 -1.57
C GLU A 183 39.06 -21.22 -0.83
N SER A 184 39.85 -20.72 0.13
CA SER A 184 39.53 -19.48 0.83
C SER A 184 39.54 -18.26 -0.09
N GLU A 185 40.50 -18.19 -1.03
CA GLU A 185 40.57 -17.13 -2.03
C GLU A 185 39.38 -17.17 -2.99
N ARG A 186 39.00 -18.38 -3.45
CA ARG A 186 37.84 -18.59 -4.32
C ARG A 186 36.54 -18.12 -3.65
N LEU A 187 36.32 -18.52 -2.39
CA LEU A 187 35.15 -18.10 -1.62
C LEU A 187 35.13 -16.58 -1.40
N ARG A 188 36.29 -15.96 -1.17
CA ARG A 188 36.40 -14.51 -1.04
C ARG A 188 36.05 -13.78 -2.34
N GLU A 189 36.53 -14.27 -3.48
CA GLU A 189 36.19 -13.72 -4.79
C GLU A 189 34.68 -13.82 -5.08
N GLU A 190 34.09 -14.97 -4.78
CA GLU A 190 32.63 -15.18 -4.88
C GLU A 190 31.86 -14.19 -3.98
N LEU A 191 32.31 -14.00 -2.74
CA LEU A 191 31.70 -13.05 -1.81
C LEU A 191 31.79 -11.60 -2.31
N VAL A 192 32.96 -11.18 -2.83
CA VAL A 192 33.14 -9.83 -3.40
C VAL A 192 32.22 -9.63 -4.60
N SER A 193 32.16 -10.60 -5.52
CA SER A 193 31.27 -10.54 -6.68
C SER A 193 29.80 -10.43 -6.27
N ASN A 194 29.38 -11.16 -5.24
CA ASN A 194 28.02 -11.09 -4.72
C ASN A 194 27.72 -9.72 -4.10
N LEU A 195 28.66 -9.15 -3.33
CA LEU A 195 28.52 -7.81 -2.74
C LEU A 195 28.39 -6.73 -3.81
N ASP A 196 29.19 -6.80 -4.89
CA ASP A 196 29.11 -5.85 -6.00
C ASP A 196 27.75 -5.93 -6.70
N SER A 197 27.24 -7.14 -6.94
CA SER A 197 25.93 -7.34 -7.54
C SER A 197 24.79 -6.79 -6.67
N LEU A 198 24.85 -7.02 -5.37
CA LEU A 198 23.88 -6.52 -4.40
C LEU A 198 23.91 -4.98 -4.31
N GLN A 199 25.10 -4.39 -4.33
CA GLN A 199 25.27 -2.94 -4.35
C GLN A 199 24.64 -2.33 -5.61
N HIS A 200 24.85 -2.96 -6.77
CA HIS A 200 24.26 -2.51 -8.02
C HIS A 200 22.72 -2.61 -8.01
N GLU A 201 22.17 -3.74 -7.54
CA GLU A 201 20.72 -3.89 -7.39
C GLU A 201 20.13 -2.81 -6.45
N LEU A 202 20.78 -2.58 -5.31
CA LEU A 202 20.32 -1.57 -4.35
C LEU A 202 20.35 -0.15 -4.94
N SER A 203 21.36 0.17 -5.75
CA SER A 203 21.42 1.43 -6.48
C SER A 203 20.25 1.59 -7.45
N ASN A 204 19.96 0.56 -8.25
CA ASN A 204 18.84 0.59 -9.20
C ASN A 204 17.50 0.74 -8.48
N ARG A 205 17.32 0.05 -7.34
CA ARG A 205 16.11 0.20 -6.51
C ARG A 205 15.94 1.61 -5.95
N LEU A 206 17.03 2.27 -5.55
CA LEU A 206 16.97 3.65 -5.07
C LEU A 206 16.55 4.63 -6.17
N GLU A 207 17.00 4.41 -7.40
CA GLU A 207 16.60 5.21 -8.56
C GLU A 207 15.11 5.00 -8.91
N GLU A 208 14.65 3.74 -8.96
CA GLU A 208 13.23 3.41 -9.15
C GLU A 208 12.33 4.08 -8.10
N LEU A 209 12.74 4.04 -6.82
CA LEU A 209 11.99 4.66 -5.72
C LEU A 209 11.92 6.19 -5.86
N ALA A 210 12.99 6.83 -6.35
CA ALA A 210 13.00 8.27 -6.58
C ALA A 210 12.01 8.66 -7.70
N GLU A 211 11.97 7.89 -8.79
CA GLU A 211 11.02 8.10 -9.89
C GLU A 211 9.57 7.91 -9.44
N ILE A 212 9.30 6.84 -8.68
CA ILE A 212 7.95 6.58 -8.14
C ILE A 212 7.52 7.70 -7.20
N SER A 213 8.41 8.17 -6.32
CA SER A 213 8.13 9.29 -5.41
C SER A 213 7.73 10.55 -6.17
N LEU A 214 8.46 10.88 -7.25
CA LEU A 214 8.15 12.04 -8.08
C LEU A 214 6.78 11.90 -8.77
N SER A 215 6.46 10.71 -9.30
CA SER A 215 5.17 10.45 -9.92
C SER A 215 4.01 10.54 -8.92
N LEU A 216 4.21 10.08 -7.69
CA LEU A 216 3.22 10.19 -6.61
C LEU A 216 2.96 11.65 -6.23
N GLU A 217 4.01 12.48 -6.17
CA GLU A 217 3.87 13.92 -5.89
C GLU A 217 3.06 14.61 -6.99
N GLN A 218 3.36 14.31 -8.26
CA GLN A 218 2.60 14.83 -9.41
C GLN A 218 1.12 14.41 -9.37
N ARG A 219 0.84 13.13 -9.12
CA ARG A 219 -0.54 12.63 -8.99
C ARG A 219 -1.27 13.27 -7.82
N THR A 220 -0.59 13.52 -6.71
CA THR A 220 -1.17 14.20 -5.55
C THR A 220 -1.56 15.64 -5.89
N ALA A 221 -0.71 16.36 -6.62
CA ALA A 221 -1.02 17.70 -7.11
C ALA A 221 -2.22 17.70 -8.08
N GLU A 222 -2.29 16.73 -8.99
CA GLU A 222 -3.41 16.57 -9.93
C GLU A 222 -4.73 16.29 -9.20
N ILE A 223 -4.73 15.39 -8.21
CA ILE A 223 -5.91 15.10 -7.37
C ILE A 223 -6.40 16.37 -6.66
N ASN A 224 -5.49 17.16 -6.09
CA ASN A 224 -5.85 18.42 -5.43
C ASN A 224 -6.49 19.41 -6.40
N ASN A 225 -5.97 19.52 -7.63
CA ASN A 225 -6.57 20.37 -8.66
C ASN A 225 -7.97 19.89 -9.07
N LEU A 226 -8.15 18.57 -9.23
CA LEU A 226 -9.46 17.98 -9.56
C LEU A 226 -10.47 18.19 -8.43
N ASN A 227 -10.06 18.04 -7.17
CA ASN A 227 -10.92 18.29 -6.02
C ASN A 227 -11.39 19.76 -5.98
N ASN A 228 -10.47 20.71 -6.19
CA ASN A 228 -10.84 22.13 -6.27
C ASN A 228 -11.84 22.41 -7.40
N ALA A 229 -11.68 21.75 -8.56
CA ALA A 229 -12.63 21.89 -9.68
C ALA A 229 -14.00 21.28 -9.35
N ILE A 230 -14.04 20.14 -8.65
CA ILE A 230 -15.28 19.52 -8.16
C ILE A 230 -16.00 20.45 -7.18
N ASP A 231 -15.27 21.08 -6.25
CA ASP A 231 -15.85 22.02 -5.30
C ASP A 231 -16.49 23.22 -6.01
N GLN A 232 -15.78 23.79 -7.00
CA GLN A 232 -16.31 24.87 -7.84
C GLN A 232 -17.57 24.46 -8.62
N HIS A 233 -17.57 23.28 -9.22
CA HIS A 233 -18.73 22.77 -9.95
C HIS A 233 -19.91 22.47 -9.02
N THR A 234 -19.64 22.01 -7.80
CA THR A 234 -20.66 21.77 -6.77
C THR A 234 -21.34 23.07 -6.37
N GLU A 235 -20.56 24.15 -6.17
CA GLU A 235 -21.08 25.48 -5.91
C GLU A 235 -21.92 26.02 -7.08
N GLN A 236 -21.43 25.86 -8.32
CA GLN A 236 -22.19 26.26 -9.53
C GLN A 236 -23.52 25.52 -9.66
N LEU A 237 -23.55 24.21 -9.38
CA LEU A 237 -24.77 23.42 -9.41
C LEU A 237 -25.75 23.84 -8.32
N SER A 238 -25.26 24.18 -7.11
CA SER A 238 -26.10 24.71 -6.03
C SER A 238 -26.78 26.01 -6.47
N ASN A 239 -26.01 26.96 -7.00
CA ASN A 239 -26.54 28.24 -7.46
C ASN A 239 -27.54 28.08 -8.61
N LEU A 240 -27.25 27.17 -9.55
CA LEU A 240 -28.16 26.88 -10.67
C LEU A 240 -29.46 26.23 -10.18
N SER A 241 -29.37 25.31 -9.21
CA SER A 241 -30.54 24.70 -8.58
C SER A 241 -31.43 25.73 -7.88
N GLU A 242 -30.84 26.75 -7.25
CA GLU A 242 -31.57 27.84 -6.63
C GLU A 242 -32.28 28.71 -7.68
N ASP A 243 -31.60 29.10 -8.76
CA ASP A 243 -32.21 29.86 -9.87
C ASP A 243 -33.38 29.10 -10.53
N VAL A 244 -33.22 27.78 -10.72
CA VAL A 244 -34.30 26.93 -11.25
C VAL A 244 -35.50 26.92 -10.31
N ASN A 245 -35.30 26.80 -9.00
CA ASN A 245 -36.40 26.85 -8.02
C ASN A 245 -37.10 28.21 -8.03
N LEU A 246 -36.36 29.32 -8.10
CA LEU A 246 -36.95 30.66 -8.21
C LEU A 246 -37.78 30.82 -9.48
N LYS A 247 -37.27 30.35 -10.62
CA LYS A 247 -38.01 30.36 -11.89
C LYS A 247 -39.25 29.48 -11.85
N GLN A 248 -39.18 28.32 -11.19
CA GLN A 248 -40.33 27.44 -10.98
C GLN A 248 -41.44 28.17 -10.21
N MET A 249 -41.08 28.87 -9.13
CA MET A 249 -42.03 29.67 -8.33
C MET A 249 -42.66 30.80 -9.15
N ASP A 250 -41.88 31.56 -9.93
CA ASP A 250 -42.38 32.61 -10.82
C ASP A 250 -43.34 32.05 -11.88
N LEU A 251 -43.03 30.87 -12.43
CA LEU A 251 -43.89 30.20 -13.41
C LEU A 251 -45.22 29.78 -12.79
N GLU A 252 -45.21 29.25 -11.55
CA GLU A 252 -46.41 28.89 -10.81
C GLU A 252 -47.30 30.11 -10.54
N ASP A 253 -46.70 31.25 -10.17
CA ASP A 253 -47.43 32.50 -9.96
C ASP A 253 -48.03 33.03 -11.26
N LYS A 254 -47.30 32.95 -12.39
CA LYS A 254 -47.83 33.30 -13.72
C LYS A 254 -48.99 32.40 -14.14
N ILE A 255 -48.90 31.09 -13.88
CA ILE A 255 -49.99 30.14 -14.15
C ILE A 255 -51.24 30.52 -13.34
N ARG A 256 -51.08 30.85 -12.06
CA ARG A 256 -52.19 31.31 -11.21
C ARG A 256 -52.81 32.60 -11.73
N LEU A 257 -51.98 33.56 -12.14
CA LEU A 257 -52.44 34.83 -12.70
C LEU A 257 -53.23 34.61 -14.00
N LEU A 258 -52.70 33.82 -14.93
CA LEU A 258 -53.38 33.48 -16.18
C LEU A 258 -54.70 32.78 -15.92
N GLY A 259 -54.76 31.82 -15.00
CA GLY A 259 -56.01 31.17 -14.63
C GLY A 259 -57.05 32.14 -14.04
N SER A 260 -56.62 33.17 -13.31
CA SER A 260 -57.52 34.23 -12.82
C SER A 260 -58.02 35.14 -13.95
N GLN A 261 -57.16 35.47 -14.92
CA GLN A 261 -57.52 36.25 -16.09
C GLN A 261 -58.49 35.48 -16.99
N GLU A 262 -58.26 34.18 -17.20
CA GLU A 262 -59.15 33.31 -17.97
C GLU A 262 -60.55 33.27 -17.36
N LYS A 263 -60.68 33.13 -16.03
CA LYS A 263 -61.98 33.21 -15.35
C LYS A 263 -62.67 34.57 -15.55
N ARG A 264 -61.91 35.67 -15.50
CA ARG A 264 -62.46 37.02 -15.77
C ARG A 264 -62.93 37.17 -17.21
N ILE A 265 -62.19 36.62 -18.16
CA ILE A 265 -62.58 36.62 -19.58
C ILE A 265 -63.86 35.82 -19.76
N GLN A 266 -63.97 34.61 -19.19
CA GLN A 266 -65.19 33.81 -19.24
C GLN A 266 -66.40 34.54 -18.64
N GLN A 267 -66.21 35.24 -17.51
CA GLN A 267 -67.27 36.09 -16.93
C GLN A 267 -67.68 37.21 -17.87
N LYS A 268 -66.71 37.88 -18.51
CA LYS A 268 -66.98 38.96 -19.48
C LYS A 268 -67.66 38.44 -20.74
N GLU A 269 -67.28 37.27 -21.25
CA GLU A 269 -67.95 36.61 -22.36
C GLU A 269 -69.42 36.32 -22.03
N GLN A 270 -69.69 35.81 -20.82
CA GLN A 270 -71.05 35.56 -20.35
C GLN A 270 -71.86 36.86 -20.23
N GLU A 271 -71.29 37.91 -19.66
CA GLU A 271 -71.93 39.24 -19.59
C GLU A 271 -72.26 39.80 -21.00
N ILE A 272 -71.36 39.61 -21.98
CA ILE A 272 -71.59 40.03 -23.36
C ILE A 272 -72.74 39.23 -24.00
N ILE A 273 -72.81 37.92 -23.76
CA ILE A 273 -73.92 37.09 -24.26
C ILE A 273 -75.25 37.60 -23.70
N GLU A 274 -75.32 37.86 -22.38
CA GLU A 274 -76.52 38.39 -21.73
C GLU A 274 -76.88 39.79 -22.26
N MET A 275 -75.88 40.65 -22.47
CA MET A 275 -76.08 41.99 -23.02
C MET A 275 -76.63 41.93 -24.46
N ASN A 276 -76.09 41.05 -25.29
CA ASN A 276 -76.55 40.85 -26.68
C ASN A 276 -78.00 40.32 -26.71
N GLN A 277 -78.38 39.43 -25.79
CA GLN A 277 -79.77 38.98 -25.65
C GLN A 277 -80.71 40.14 -25.32
N ARG A 278 -80.34 40.99 -24.35
CA ARG A 278 -81.12 42.19 -24.00
C ARG A 278 -81.22 43.19 -25.15
N ILE A 279 -80.14 43.38 -25.91
CA ILE A 279 -80.17 44.23 -27.12
C ILE A 279 -81.16 43.65 -28.12
N SER A 280 -81.13 42.34 -28.39
CA SER A 280 -82.08 41.70 -29.31
C SER A 280 -83.54 41.83 -28.84
N GLU A 281 -83.80 41.73 -27.53
CA GLU A 281 -85.13 41.99 -26.96
C GLU A 281 -85.56 43.46 -27.16
N LYS A 282 -84.65 44.41 -26.90
CA LYS A 282 -84.92 45.84 -27.11
C LYS A 282 -85.13 46.19 -28.57
N GLU A 283 -84.41 45.56 -29.50
CA GLU A 283 -84.63 45.72 -30.95
C GLU A 283 -86.03 45.24 -31.36
N LYS A 284 -86.50 44.10 -30.81
CA LYS A 284 -87.88 43.62 -31.03
C LYS A 284 -88.91 44.59 -30.47
N GLU A 285 -88.73 45.07 -29.23
CA GLU A 285 -89.62 46.07 -28.62
C GLU A 285 -89.68 47.36 -29.45
N ILE A 286 -88.53 47.88 -29.90
CA ILE A 286 -88.46 49.07 -30.75
C ILE A 286 -89.16 48.82 -32.09
N SER A 287 -88.99 47.64 -32.70
CA SER A 287 -89.68 47.27 -33.94
C SER A 287 -91.21 47.25 -33.76
N GLU A 288 -91.69 46.70 -32.64
CA GLU A 288 -93.10 46.68 -32.28
C GLU A 288 -93.63 48.12 -32.09
N GLN A 289 -92.89 48.96 -31.34
CA GLN A 289 -93.22 50.36 -31.14
C GLN A 289 -93.24 51.17 -32.45
N MET A 290 -92.32 50.89 -33.39
CA MET A 290 -92.30 51.52 -34.71
C MET A 290 -93.53 51.17 -35.53
N LYS A 291 -94.02 49.92 -35.49
CA LYS A 291 -95.27 49.52 -36.16
C LYS A 291 -96.47 50.27 -35.60
N ILE A 292 -96.58 50.32 -34.27
CA ILE A 292 -97.65 51.07 -33.59
C ILE A 292 -97.60 52.56 -33.95
N LEU A 293 -96.40 53.13 -34.04
CA LEU A 293 -96.22 54.53 -34.43
C LEU A 293 -96.61 54.78 -35.90
N ASP A 294 -96.26 53.89 -36.83
CA ASP A 294 -96.68 53.95 -38.24
C ASP A 294 -98.21 53.86 -38.37
N GLU A 295 -98.85 52.91 -37.70
CA GLU A 295 -100.31 52.79 -37.64
C GLU A 295 -100.97 54.04 -37.05
N GLY A 296 -100.41 54.57 -35.96
CA GLY A 296 -100.88 55.82 -35.35
C GLY A 296 -100.73 57.02 -36.28
N THR A 297 -99.66 57.07 -37.07
CA THR A 297 -99.40 58.15 -38.05
C THR A 297 -100.39 58.07 -39.20
N ARG A 298 -100.60 56.89 -39.80
CA ARG A 298 -101.64 56.65 -40.82
C ARG A 298 -103.04 57.01 -40.33
N THR A 299 -103.35 56.67 -39.07
CA THR A 299 -104.64 57.00 -38.46
C THR A 299 -104.81 58.50 -38.32
N ARG A 300 -103.77 59.22 -37.88
CA ARG A 300 -103.79 60.69 -37.81
C ARG A 300 -103.92 61.35 -39.19
N GLU A 301 -103.19 60.86 -40.19
CA GLU A 301 -103.32 61.34 -41.57
C GLU A 301 -104.75 61.14 -42.10
N ALA A 302 -105.35 59.98 -41.85
CA ALA A 302 -106.74 59.70 -42.22
C ALA A 302 -107.74 60.62 -41.48
N GLN A 303 -107.53 60.84 -40.17
CA GLN A 303 -108.34 61.78 -39.38
C GLN A 303 -108.19 63.22 -39.89
N GLN A 304 -106.98 63.65 -40.22
CA GLN A 304 -106.71 64.98 -40.76
C GLN A 304 -107.40 65.18 -42.11
N ALA A 305 -107.33 64.20 -43.01
CA ALA A 305 -108.05 64.24 -44.28
C ALA A 305 -109.58 64.31 -44.09
N MET A 306 -110.13 63.58 -43.10
CA MET A 306 -111.55 63.69 -42.74
C MET A 306 -111.91 65.07 -42.18
N ILE A 307 -111.05 65.68 -41.36
CA ILE A 307 -111.25 67.03 -40.83
C ILE A 307 -111.22 68.05 -41.98
N GLU A 308 -110.25 67.97 -42.88
CA GLU A 308 -110.17 68.83 -44.06
C GLU A 308 -111.40 68.70 -44.95
N GLU A 309 -111.91 67.48 -45.14
CA GLU A 309 -113.18 67.23 -45.85
C GLU A 309 -114.38 67.84 -45.10
N GLN A 310 -114.42 67.73 -43.77
CA GLN A 310 -115.46 68.36 -42.95
C GLN A 310 -115.40 69.89 -42.99
N GLU A 311 -114.21 70.49 -42.89
CA GLU A 311 -114.02 71.94 -43.01
C GLU A 311 -114.44 72.45 -44.39
N ALA A 312 -114.11 71.72 -45.46
CA ALA A 312 -114.58 72.04 -46.82
C ALA A 312 -116.11 71.98 -46.93
N ARG A 313 -116.75 70.95 -46.35
CA ARG A 313 -118.22 70.86 -46.28
C ARG A 313 -118.83 72.01 -45.48
N ILE A 314 -118.27 72.34 -44.32
CA ILE A 314 -118.72 73.45 -43.47
C ILE A 314 -118.60 74.77 -44.23
N LYS A 315 -117.50 74.98 -44.97
CA LYS A 315 -117.32 76.18 -45.81
C LYS A 315 -118.40 76.27 -46.90
N ILE A 316 -118.66 75.17 -47.62
CA ILE A 316 -119.75 75.13 -48.61
C ILE A 316 -121.10 75.44 -47.96
N GLN A 317 -121.40 74.86 -46.79
CA GLN A 317 -122.63 75.15 -46.04
C GLN A 317 -122.69 76.61 -45.59
N SER A 318 -121.58 77.19 -45.15
CA SER A 318 -121.49 78.59 -44.75
C SER A 318 -121.74 79.54 -45.92
N ASP A 319 -121.13 79.29 -47.07
CA ASP A 319 -121.34 80.08 -48.29
C ASP A 319 -122.82 79.98 -48.75
N GLN A 320 -123.42 78.79 -48.65
CA GLN A 320 -124.85 78.60 -48.90
C GLN A 320 -125.73 79.40 -47.92
N ILE A 321 -125.37 79.42 -46.63
CA ILE A 321 -126.09 80.20 -45.61
C ILE A 321 -125.95 81.71 -45.87
N GLU A 322 -124.78 82.20 -46.27
CA GLU A 322 -124.61 83.60 -46.66
C GLU A 322 -125.47 83.97 -47.87
N GLN A 323 -125.49 83.13 -48.92
CA GLN A 323 -126.36 83.35 -50.06
C GLN A 323 -127.84 83.34 -49.67
N GLN A 324 -128.25 82.42 -48.79
CA GLN A 324 -129.61 82.41 -48.25
C GLN A 324 -129.93 83.69 -47.48
N LYS A 325 -129.01 84.22 -46.67
CA LYS A 325 -129.19 85.51 -45.96
C LYS A 325 -129.29 86.69 -46.92
N LEU A 326 -128.51 86.70 -47.99
CA LEU A 326 -128.55 87.75 -49.02
C LEU A 326 -129.88 87.72 -49.79
N LEU A 327 -130.35 86.53 -50.16
CA LEU A 327 -131.67 86.33 -50.75
C LEU A 327 -132.77 86.75 -49.78
N LEU A 328 -132.69 86.34 -48.51
CA LEU A 328 -133.67 86.72 -47.49
C LEU A 328 -133.69 88.24 -47.27
N GLY A 329 -132.52 88.87 -47.21
CA GLY A 329 -132.36 90.32 -47.12
C GLY A 329 -132.95 91.03 -48.35
N PHE A 330 -132.70 90.51 -49.56
CA PHE A 330 -133.32 91.00 -50.77
C PHE A 330 -134.86 90.85 -50.74
N PHE A 331 -135.38 89.71 -50.28
CA PHE A 331 -136.81 89.49 -50.10
C PHE A 331 -137.43 90.41 -49.04
N ILE A 332 -136.72 90.68 -47.93
CA ILE A 332 -137.14 91.63 -46.90
C ILE A 332 -137.21 93.04 -47.50
N ILE A 333 -136.17 93.49 -48.22
CA ILE A 333 -136.14 94.79 -48.90
C ILE A 333 -137.28 94.87 -49.93
N LEU A 334 -137.48 93.84 -50.76
CA LEU A 334 -138.55 93.77 -51.74
C LEU A 334 -139.93 93.86 -51.08
N SER A 335 -140.13 93.14 -49.96
CA SER A 335 -141.38 93.21 -49.19
C SER A 335 -141.62 94.59 -48.60
N LEU A 336 -140.57 95.27 -48.12
CA LEU A 336 -140.64 96.64 -47.61
C LEU A 336 -140.98 97.64 -48.72
N LEU A 337 -140.43 97.45 -49.92
CA LEU A 337 -140.67 98.27 -51.10
C LEU A 337 -142.11 98.12 -51.65
N ILE A 338 -142.66 96.91 -51.55
CA ILE A 338 -144.08 96.65 -51.85
C ILE A 338 -144.98 97.31 -50.80
N LEU A 339 -144.60 97.28 -49.51
CA LEU A 339 -145.37 97.91 -48.43
C LEU A 339 -145.44 99.44 -48.57
N THR A 340 -144.36 100.09 -49.02
CA THR A 340 -144.30 101.54 -49.20
C THR A 340 -145.08 102.04 -50.42
N MET A 341 -145.23 101.22 -51.48
CA MET A 341 -146.07 101.53 -52.64
C MET A 341 -147.57 101.40 -52.38
N ILE A 342 -147.99 100.63 -51.37
CA ILE A 342 -149.41 100.41 -51.05
C ILE A 342 -150.01 101.54 -50.19
N PHE A 343 -149.18 102.37 -49.56
CA PHE A 343 -149.61 103.47 -48.67
C PHE A 343 -149.43 104.88 -49.26
N LEU A 344 -149.24 104.98 -50.58
CA LEU A 344 -149.17 106.24 -51.34
C LEU A 344 -150.53 106.65 -51.92
#